data_AF-A0A3A9KIB3-F1
#
_entry.id   AF-A0A3A9KIB3-F1
#
_cell.length_a   1.000
_cell.length_b   1.000
_cell.length_c   1.000
_cell.angle_alpha   90.00
_cell.angle_beta   90.00
_cell.angle_gamma   90.00
#
_symmetry.space_group_name_H-M   'P 1'
#
loop_
_entity.id
_entity.type
_entity.pdbx_description
1 polymer ?
#
loop_
_entity_poly.entity_id
_entity_poly.type
_entity_poly.pdbx_seq_one_letter_code
_entity_poly.pdbx_strand_id
1 'polypeptide(L)'
;MRKQEKMFDQLLEWGKRNEEIRTIILTSSRANPYAFKDVFTDYDIELFVNDLLPFLNSDKWMEHFGEVVTFDPLKPLEKDGWITRLVLYADGTKIDFQISINESVRKLTNKSHIPLEYDNGYMVLLDKDNITEDIKPPSYSAFVTKKPTEDEYRAVINEFWWDTTYVAKSLWRDELYFAKYMLDNIIRFNYLQKVIEWYIGVQNDWKVNPNKCGRWFKRYLNKETWEELETTFVGADIEENWNALFRTANLFNRLCREIGEELGYEYPVEVENKIRSYLLKAKNLDNNATTFQ
;
A
#
# COMPACT_ATOMS: atom_id res chain seq x y z
N MET A 1 20.95 9.21 -8.57
CA MET A 1 19.94 9.65 -7.57
C MET A 1 20.60 10.53 -6.53
N ARG A 2 19.90 11.60 -6.12
CA ARG A 2 20.46 12.65 -5.26
C ARG A 2 20.55 12.20 -3.80
N LYS A 3 21.65 12.54 -3.13
CA LYS A 3 21.79 12.38 -1.68
C LYS A 3 20.79 13.29 -0.95
N GLN A 4 20.27 12.81 0.18
CA GLN A 4 19.24 13.48 0.96
C GLN A 4 19.64 14.89 1.42
N GLU A 5 20.85 15.05 1.95
CA GLU A 5 21.39 16.34 2.39
C GLU A 5 21.31 17.39 1.28
N LYS A 6 21.78 17.05 0.07
CA LYS A 6 21.75 17.95 -1.09
C LYS A 6 20.32 18.31 -1.51
N MET A 7 19.37 17.37 -1.39
CA MET A 7 17.96 17.66 -1.68
C MET A 7 17.38 18.64 -0.66
N PHE A 8 17.67 18.44 0.63
CA PHE A 8 17.19 19.32 1.69
C PHE A 8 17.76 20.72 1.55
N ASP A 9 19.05 20.86 1.26
CA ASP A 9 19.67 22.16 1.01
C ASP A 9 19.00 22.89 -0.17
N GLN A 10 18.69 22.18 -1.25
CA GLN A 10 18.00 22.76 -2.40
C GLN A 10 16.57 23.20 -2.08
N LEU A 11 15.80 22.35 -1.38
CA LEU A 11 14.44 22.70 -0.95
C LEU A 11 14.46 23.90 0.00
N LEU A 12 15.41 23.94 0.94
CA LEU A 12 15.55 25.03 1.90
C LEU A 12 15.94 26.33 1.20
N GLU A 13 16.91 26.31 0.31
CA GLU A 13 17.32 27.49 -0.46
C GLU A 13 16.21 28.00 -1.38
N TRP A 14 15.50 27.10 -2.06
CA TRP A 14 14.35 27.45 -2.88
C TRP A 14 13.24 28.09 -2.04
N GLY A 15 12.88 27.45 -0.93
CA GLY A 15 11.89 27.94 0.00
C GLY A 15 12.25 29.31 0.57
N LYS A 16 13.51 29.54 0.97
CA LYS A 16 13.97 30.85 1.49
C LYS A 16 13.84 31.97 0.45
N ARG A 17 14.17 31.70 -0.82
CA ARG A 17 14.14 32.72 -1.90
C ARG A 17 12.76 32.95 -2.49
N ASN A 18 11.87 31.97 -2.39
CA ASN A 18 10.52 32.06 -2.92
C ASN A 18 9.57 32.60 -1.84
N GLU A 19 9.04 33.81 -2.04
CA GLU A 19 8.14 34.47 -1.07
C GLU A 19 6.81 33.74 -0.90
N GLU A 20 6.34 33.03 -1.95
CA GLU A 20 5.12 32.22 -1.91
C GLU A 20 5.24 31.07 -0.93
N ILE A 21 6.44 30.48 -0.80
CA ILE A 21 6.65 29.31 0.06
C ILE A 21 6.86 29.78 1.50
N ARG A 22 5.99 29.31 2.38
CA ARG A 22 5.98 29.66 3.80
C ARG A 22 6.52 28.55 4.67
N THR A 23 6.08 27.32 4.41
CA THR A 23 6.51 26.13 5.15
C THR A 23 6.85 24.99 4.18
N ILE A 24 7.88 24.22 4.51
CA ILE A 24 8.25 22.98 3.82
C ILE A 24 8.35 21.87 4.88
N ILE A 25 7.59 20.80 4.69
CA ILE A 25 7.63 19.62 5.56
C ILE A 25 7.93 18.39 4.69
N LEU A 26 8.89 17.57 5.12
CA LEU A 26 9.11 16.23 4.58
C LEU A 26 8.27 15.25 5.38
N THR A 27 7.54 14.34 4.73
CA THR A 27 6.74 13.30 5.41
C THR A 27 7.21 11.89 5.04
N SER A 28 6.48 10.87 5.52
CA SER A 28 6.59 9.48 5.06
C SER A 28 7.96 8.85 5.35
N SER A 29 8.40 7.91 4.50
CA SER A 29 9.51 6.99 4.77
C SER A 29 10.83 7.71 5.05
N ARG A 30 11.11 8.85 4.41
CA ARG A 30 12.36 9.59 4.67
C ARG A 30 12.37 10.29 6.03
N ALA A 31 11.20 10.68 6.54
CA ALA A 31 11.03 11.26 7.87
C ALA A 31 10.82 10.22 8.98
N ASN A 32 10.50 8.96 8.65
CA ASN A 32 10.37 7.87 9.61
C ASN A 32 11.76 7.25 9.93
N PRO A 33 12.23 7.24 11.19
CA PRO A 33 13.50 6.61 11.57
C PRO A 33 13.48 5.08 11.50
N TYR A 34 12.30 4.46 11.56
CA TYR A 34 12.11 3.01 11.51
C TYR A 34 11.83 2.49 10.09
N ALA A 35 11.61 3.37 9.13
CA ALA A 35 11.39 2.96 7.75
C ALA A 35 12.71 2.54 7.07
N PHE A 36 12.62 1.49 6.26
CA PHE A 36 13.70 1.13 5.36
C PHE A 36 13.83 2.16 4.24
N LYS A 37 15.06 2.63 3.99
CA LYS A 37 15.39 3.63 2.99
C LYS A 37 16.44 3.07 2.05
N ASP A 38 16.23 3.21 0.76
CA ASP A 38 17.17 2.85 -0.29
C ASP A 38 17.23 3.96 -1.34
N VAL A 39 17.91 3.67 -2.45
CA VAL A 39 18.05 4.62 -3.55
C VAL A 39 16.68 4.99 -4.15
N PHE A 40 15.71 4.07 -4.21
CA PHE A 40 14.37 4.26 -4.79
C PHE A 40 13.32 4.79 -3.79
N THR A 41 13.74 5.24 -2.61
CA THR A 41 12.82 5.87 -1.68
C THR A 41 12.51 7.30 -2.17
N ASP A 42 11.24 7.59 -2.44
CA ASP A 42 10.80 8.89 -2.92
C ASP A 42 10.96 9.99 -1.85
N TYR A 43 10.83 11.26 -2.26
CA TYR A 43 10.71 12.41 -1.34
C TYR A 43 9.27 12.88 -1.33
N ASP A 44 8.56 12.68 -0.22
CA ASP A 44 7.21 13.20 -0.01
C ASP A 44 7.30 14.60 0.62
N ILE A 45 7.03 15.65 -0.16
CA ILE A 45 7.23 17.06 0.21
C ILE A 45 5.89 17.78 0.29
N GLU A 46 5.58 18.30 1.47
CA GLU A 46 4.44 19.16 1.74
C GLU A 46 4.90 20.62 1.69
N LEU A 47 4.38 21.36 0.71
CA LEU A 47 4.61 22.79 0.55
C LEU A 47 3.38 23.56 1.03
N PHE A 48 3.60 24.53 1.88
CA PHE A 48 2.57 25.44 2.33
C PHE A 48 2.88 26.83 1.80
N VAL A 49 1.94 27.37 1.01
CA VAL A 49 2.16 28.57 0.19
C VAL A 49 1.12 29.64 0.46
N ASN A 50 1.40 30.89 0.09
CA ASN A 50 0.41 31.96 0.18
C ASN A 50 -0.67 31.80 -0.91
N ASP A 51 -0.24 31.56 -2.15
CA ASP A 51 -1.13 31.35 -3.30
C ASP A 51 -0.76 30.07 -4.08
N LEU A 52 -1.77 29.30 -4.48
CA LEU A 52 -1.62 28.10 -5.31
C LEU A 52 -1.44 28.45 -6.80
N LEU A 53 -1.91 29.63 -7.26
CA LEU A 53 -1.92 30.01 -8.67
C LEU A 53 -0.55 29.90 -9.37
N PRO A 54 0.59 30.28 -8.78
CA PRO A 54 1.89 30.12 -9.43
C PRO A 54 2.23 28.66 -9.76
N PHE A 55 1.82 27.73 -8.91
CA PHE A 55 2.04 26.29 -9.06
C PHE A 55 0.98 25.61 -9.95
N LEU A 56 -0.18 26.24 -10.10
CA LEU A 56 -1.22 25.84 -11.04
C LEU A 56 -0.90 26.25 -12.49
N ASN A 57 -0.35 27.46 -12.67
CA ASN A 57 -0.20 28.09 -13.97
C ASN A 57 1.15 27.82 -14.64
N SER A 58 2.14 27.30 -13.89
CA SER A 58 3.45 27.00 -14.44
C SER A 58 4.04 25.74 -13.83
N ASP A 59 4.66 24.94 -14.69
CA ASP A 59 5.43 23.75 -14.31
C ASP A 59 6.94 24.03 -14.22
N LYS A 60 7.39 25.23 -14.61
CA LYS A 60 8.82 25.61 -14.66
C LYS A 60 9.52 25.56 -13.30
N TRP A 61 8.78 25.72 -12.21
CA TRP A 61 9.36 25.64 -10.86
C TRP A 61 9.94 24.25 -10.57
N MET A 62 9.41 23.19 -11.21
CA MET A 62 9.91 21.83 -11.02
C MET A 62 11.34 21.65 -11.56
N GLU A 63 11.74 22.44 -12.56
CA GLU A 63 13.08 22.43 -13.16
C GLU A 63 14.18 22.87 -12.16
N HIS A 64 13.80 23.54 -11.06
CA HIS A 64 14.74 23.92 -10.01
C HIS A 64 15.44 22.72 -9.37
N PHE A 65 14.79 21.57 -9.37
CA PHE A 65 15.32 20.33 -8.78
C PHE A 65 16.01 19.43 -9.81
N GLY A 66 16.19 19.89 -11.04
CA GLY A 66 16.92 19.18 -12.08
C GLY A 66 16.10 18.98 -13.35
N GLU A 67 16.69 18.24 -14.29
CA GLU A 67 16.03 17.90 -15.55
C GLU A 67 14.83 16.97 -15.29
N VAL A 68 13.64 17.43 -15.66
CA VAL A 68 12.39 16.71 -15.48
C VAL A 68 12.21 15.70 -16.62
N VAL A 69 12.00 14.42 -16.27
CA VAL A 69 11.67 13.36 -17.23
C VAL A 69 10.16 13.33 -17.48
N THR A 70 9.38 13.32 -16.41
CA THR A 70 7.92 13.31 -16.48
C THR A 70 7.32 13.77 -15.15
N PHE A 71 6.03 14.11 -15.16
CA PHE A 71 5.27 14.49 -13.98
C PHE A 71 3.79 14.15 -14.14
N ASP A 72 3.10 14.02 -13.00
CA ASP A 72 1.67 13.77 -12.92
C ASP A 72 1.03 14.65 -11.83
N PRO A 73 -0.19 15.18 -12.03
CA PRO A 73 -0.94 15.19 -13.29
C PRO A 73 -0.35 16.17 -14.31
N LEU A 74 -0.60 15.91 -15.61
CA LEU A 74 -0.25 16.84 -16.70
C LEU A 74 -0.94 18.21 -16.55
N LYS A 75 -2.11 18.23 -15.91
CA LYS A 75 -2.79 19.47 -15.52
C LYS A 75 -3.14 19.37 -14.04
N PRO A 76 -2.58 20.24 -13.18
CA PRO A 76 -3.03 20.35 -11.79
C PRO A 76 -4.53 20.58 -11.77
N LEU A 77 -5.19 20.05 -10.76
CA LEU A 77 -6.43 20.64 -10.27
C LEU A 77 -6.30 20.82 -8.77
N GLU A 78 -6.79 21.95 -8.29
CA GLU A 78 -7.01 22.11 -6.86
C GLU A 78 -8.17 21.20 -6.46
N LYS A 79 -7.95 20.37 -5.44
CA LYS A 79 -8.96 19.53 -4.84
C LYS A 79 -8.82 19.62 -3.33
N ASP A 80 -9.93 19.89 -2.65
CA ASP A 80 -9.98 19.99 -1.18
C ASP A 80 -8.96 20.98 -0.57
N GLY A 81 -8.58 22.02 -1.34
CA GLY A 81 -7.65 23.08 -0.92
C GLY A 81 -6.17 22.74 -1.09
N TRP A 82 -5.83 21.70 -1.85
CA TRP A 82 -4.45 21.37 -2.21
C TRP A 82 -4.31 20.95 -3.67
N ILE A 83 -3.07 20.95 -4.16
CA ILE A 83 -2.67 20.42 -5.46
C ILE A 83 -1.59 19.35 -5.26
N THR A 84 -1.51 18.41 -6.19
CA THR A 84 -0.49 17.36 -6.21
C THR A 84 0.40 17.50 -7.44
N ARG A 85 1.71 17.26 -7.28
CA ARG A 85 2.68 17.09 -8.36
C ARG A 85 3.66 15.98 -8.03
N LEU A 86 3.58 14.88 -8.76
CA LEU A 86 4.55 13.80 -8.73
C LEU A 86 5.56 14.04 -9.84
N VAL A 87 6.86 14.07 -9.54
CA VAL A 87 7.89 14.46 -10.50
C VAL A 87 9.01 13.44 -10.51
N LEU A 88 9.37 12.94 -11.69
CA LEU A 88 10.55 12.10 -11.91
C LEU A 88 11.64 12.92 -12.62
N TYR A 89 12.84 12.90 -12.06
CA TYR A 89 14.01 13.61 -12.59
C TYR A 89 14.98 12.67 -13.31
N ALA A 90 15.81 13.21 -14.21
CA ALA A 90 16.75 12.46 -15.03
C ALA A 90 17.83 11.72 -14.23
N ASP A 91 18.12 12.18 -13.01
CA ASP A 91 19.03 11.49 -12.07
C ASP A 91 18.36 10.30 -11.34
N GLY A 92 17.12 9.99 -11.68
CA GLY A 92 16.26 8.94 -11.14
C GLY A 92 15.43 9.37 -9.93
N THR A 93 15.72 10.53 -9.33
CA THR A 93 15.01 10.99 -8.12
C THR A 93 13.54 11.23 -8.41
N LYS A 94 12.66 10.79 -7.51
CA LYS A 94 11.23 11.11 -7.54
C LYS A 94 10.85 11.97 -6.32
N ILE A 95 10.09 13.03 -6.58
CA ILE A 95 9.55 13.93 -5.55
C ILE A 95 8.05 14.01 -5.74
N ASP A 96 7.32 13.72 -4.67
CA ASP A 96 5.87 13.81 -4.62
C ASP A 96 5.53 15.07 -3.80
N PHE A 97 5.13 16.14 -4.49
CA PHE A 97 4.71 17.39 -3.89
C PHE A 97 3.22 17.38 -3.61
N GLN A 98 2.86 17.72 -2.38
CA GLN A 98 1.53 18.17 -2.01
C GLN A 98 1.62 19.65 -1.63
N ILE A 99 0.85 20.51 -2.29
CA ILE A 99 0.97 21.96 -2.13
C ILE A 99 -0.38 22.50 -1.67
N SER A 100 -0.39 23.13 -0.49
CA SER A 100 -1.59 23.65 0.16
C SER A 100 -1.40 25.12 0.52
N ILE A 101 -2.49 25.85 0.73
CA ILE A 101 -2.40 27.19 1.33
C ILE A 101 -1.85 27.11 2.76
N ASN A 102 -1.10 28.12 3.19
CA ASN A 102 -0.39 28.13 4.48
C ASN A 102 -1.31 28.01 5.69
N GLU A 103 -2.54 28.53 5.59
CA GLU A 103 -3.55 28.37 6.63
C GLU A 103 -3.90 26.90 6.92
N SER A 104 -3.70 26.00 5.95
CA SER A 104 -3.96 24.57 6.12
C SER A 104 -3.05 23.91 7.17
N VAL A 105 -1.90 24.50 7.52
CA VAL A 105 -1.06 24.01 8.63
C VAL A 105 -1.85 23.99 9.94
N ARG A 106 -2.77 24.93 10.15
CA ARG A 106 -3.62 24.96 11.36
C ARG A 106 -4.52 23.74 11.49
N LYS A 107 -4.84 23.05 10.38
CA LYS A 107 -5.59 21.78 10.42
C LYS A 107 -4.75 20.64 10.99
N LEU A 108 -3.41 20.76 10.99
CA LEU A 108 -2.49 19.80 11.60
C LEU A 108 -2.36 20.03 13.11
N THR A 109 -2.33 21.29 13.54
CA THR A 109 -2.14 21.66 14.97
C THR A 109 -3.42 21.54 15.80
N ASN A 110 -4.60 21.78 15.20
CA ASN A 110 -5.88 21.80 15.93
C ASN A 110 -6.53 20.42 16.15
N LYS A 111 -5.92 19.32 15.70
CA LYS A 111 -6.52 17.99 15.80
C LYS A 111 -6.04 17.23 17.04
N SER A 112 -6.92 16.37 17.57
CA SER A 112 -6.55 15.45 18.64
C SER A 112 -5.49 14.43 18.17
N HIS A 113 -5.50 14.06 16.88
CA HIS A 113 -4.50 13.22 16.23
C HIS A 113 -4.09 13.84 14.89
N ILE A 114 -2.80 13.76 14.56
CA ILE A 114 -2.27 14.19 13.25
C ILE A 114 -2.67 13.18 12.16
N PRO A 115 -2.68 13.58 10.88
CA PRO A 115 -2.96 12.65 9.76
C PRO A 115 -1.99 11.46 9.75
N LEU A 116 -2.41 10.32 9.19
CA LEU A 116 -1.64 9.08 9.20
C LEU A 116 -0.27 9.24 8.52
N GLU A 117 -0.20 10.07 7.48
CA GLU A 117 1.02 10.37 6.73
C GLU A 117 2.05 11.09 7.61
N TYR A 118 1.58 11.99 8.48
CA TYR A 118 2.39 12.71 9.46
C TYR A 118 2.73 11.82 10.65
N ASP A 119 1.79 11.01 11.13
CA ASP A 119 2.02 10.05 12.22
C ASP A 119 3.00 8.94 11.82
N ASN A 120 3.07 8.59 10.54
CA ASN A 120 4.12 7.73 10.00
C ASN A 120 5.50 8.40 10.01
N GLY A 121 5.58 9.73 10.14
CA GLY A 121 6.81 10.49 10.28
C GLY A 121 6.77 11.80 9.49
N TYR A 122 7.20 12.90 10.11
CA TYR A 122 7.43 14.16 9.43
C TYR A 122 8.66 14.90 9.99
N MET A 123 9.19 15.83 9.20
CA MET A 123 10.28 16.71 9.57
C MET A 123 10.07 18.09 8.93
N VAL A 124 10.03 19.14 9.74
CA VAL A 124 9.94 20.52 9.26
C VAL A 124 11.30 20.93 8.72
N LEU A 125 11.37 21.26 7.43
CA LEU A 125 12.59 21.74 6.76
C LEU A 125 12.68 23.27 6.79
N LEU A 126 11.53 23.94 6.65
CA LEU A 126 11.40 25.40 6.66
C LEU A 126 10.05 25.78 7.28
N ASP A 127 10.04 26.78 8.16
CA ASP A 127 8.85 27.44 8.66
C ASP A 127 9.19 28.93 8.84
N LYS A 128 8.62 29.78 7.99
CA LYS A 128 8.87 31.23 8.03
C LYS A 128 7.95 31.97 8.99
N ASP A 129 6.87 31.32 9.42
CA ASP A 129 5.78 31.95 10.18
C ASP A 129 5.68 31.41 11.62
N ASN A 130 6.52 30.42 11.98
CA ASN A 130 6.52 29.70 13.25
C ASN A 130 5.13 29.10 13.59
N ILE A 131 4.47 28.52 12.58
CA ILE A 131 3.12 27.95 12.71
C ILE A 131 3.12 26.43 12.90
N THR A 132 4.29 25.79 12.88
CA THR A 132 4.44 24.34 13.01
C THR A 132 4.75 23.85 14.44
N GLU A 133 4.96 24.76 15.39
CA GLU A 133 5.40 24.44 16.77
C GLU A 133 4.43 23.49 17.49
N ASP A 134 3.12 23.64 17.25
CA ASP A 134 2.06 22.84 17.88
C ASP A 134 1.71 21.55 17.12
N ILE A 135 2.43 21.20 16.04
CA ILE A 135 2.22 19.90 15.38
C ILE A 135 2.72 18.82 16.34
N LYS A 136 1.83 17.90 16.69
CA LYS A 136 2.17 16.79 17.60
C LYS A 136 3.22 15.89 16.98
N PRO A 137 4.16 15.34 17.79
CA PRO A 137 5.16 14.42 17.27
C PRO A 137 4.51 13.13 16.75
N PRO A 138 5.11 12.49 15.73
CA PRO A 138 4.65 11.20 15.23
C PRO A 138 4.82 10.10 16.28
N SER A 139 3.82 9.24 16.40
CA SER A 139 3.92 8.00 17.16
C SER A 139 4.58 6.87 16.35
N TYR A 140 4.69 7.05 15.02
CA TYR A 140 5.15 6.03 14.06
C TYR A 140 4.28 4.77 14.02
N SER A 141 3.03 4.86 14.49
CA SER A 141 2.11 3.73 14.62
C SER A 141 0.97 3.70 13.59
N ALA A 142 0.83 4.75 12.78
CA ALA A 142 -0.21 4.95 11.76
C ALA A 142 -0.63 3.69 10.97
N PHE A 143 0.35 2.88 10.59
CA PHE A 143 0.19 1.74 9.69
C PHE A 143 0.60 0.41 10.33
N VAL A 144 0.67 0.35 11.66
CA VAL A 144 0.89 -0.91 12.37
C VAL A 144 -0.29 -1.85 12.11
N THR A 145 0.01 -3.12 11.86
CA THR A 145 -1.02 -4.14 11.61
C THR A 145 -1.99 -4.20 12.78
N LYS A 146 -3.29 -4.15 12.47
CA LYS A 146 -4.34 -4.25 13.47
C LYS A 146 -4.81 -5.69 13.64
N LYS A 147 -5.03 -6.09 14.89
CA LYS A 147 -5.67 -7.36 15.23
C LYS A 147 -7.11 -7.37 14.71
N PRO A 148 -7.54 -8.40 13.96
CA PRO A 148 -8.91 -8.48 13.49
C PRO A 148 -9.86 -8.84 14.63
N THR A 149 -11.09 -8.36 14.52
CA THR A 149 -12.22 -8.92 15.27
C THR A 149 -12.56 -10.32 14.75
N GLU A 150 -13.28 -11.12 15.53
CA GLU A 150 -13.73 -12.44 15.10
C GLU A 150 -14.65 -12.35 13.86
N ASP A 151 -15.51 -11.33 13.80
CA ASP A 151 -16.41 -11.10 12.67
C ASP A 151 -15.64 -10.77 11.37
N GLU A 152 -14.63 -9.89 11.45
CA GLU A 152 -13.76 -9.57 10.31
C GLU A 152 -13.00 -10.80 9.81
N TYR A 153 -12.47 -11.60 10.74
CA TYR A 153 -11.78 -12.85 10.43
C TYR A 153 -12.71 -13.83 9.70
N ARG A 154 -13.92 -14.07 10.23
CA ARG A 154 -14.91 -14.96 9.60
C ARG A 154 -15.38 -14.44 8.24
N ALA A 155 -15.60 -13.14 8.10
CA ALA A 155 -16.01 -12.52 6.84
C ALA A 155 -14.96 -12.71 5.74
N VAL A 156 -13.68 -12.41 6.01
CA VAL A 156 -12.59 -12.57 5.03
C VAL A 156 -12.43 -14.02 4.59
N ILE A 157 -12.56 -14.99 5.50
CA ILE A 157 -12.49 -16.41 5.15
C ILE A 157 -13.66 -16.81 4.26
N ASN A 158 -14.87 -16.39 4.58
CA ASN A 158 -16.05 -16.69 3.77
C ASN A 158 -15.94 -16.09 2.35
N GLU A 159 -15.57 -14.82 2.25
CA GLU A 159 -15.38 -14.12 0.98
C GLU A 159 -14.28 -14.75 0.13
N PHE A 160 -13.14 -15.10 0.74
CA PHE A 160 -12.06 -15.82 0.06
C PHE A 160 -12.58 -17.09 -0.61
N TRP A 161 -13.23 -17.97 0.17
CA TRP A 161 -13.68 -19.25 -0.36
C TRP A 161 -14.77 -19.08 -1.42
N TRP A 162 -15.69 -18.13 -1.24
CA TRP A 162 -16.67 -17.79 -2.27
C TRP A 162 -15.99 -17.39 -3.59
N ASP A 163 -15.00 -16.51 -3.52
CA ASP A 163 -14.35 -15.96 -4.71
C ASP A 163 -13.45 -16.96 -5.45
N THR A 164 -12.94 -18.00 -4.77
CA THR A 164 -12.26 -19.11 -5.45
C THR A 164 -13.13 -19.78 -6.52
N THR A 165 -14.46 -19.73 -6.36
CA THR A 165 -15.40 -20.33 -7.33
C THR A 165 -15.41 -19.58 -8.66
N TYR A 166 -15.13 -18.26 -8.67
CA TYR A 166 -15.01 -17.51 -9.92
C TYR A 166 -13.74 -17.90 -10.68
N VAL A 167 -12.62 -18.09 -9.97
CA VAL A 167 -11.38 -18.57 -10.60
C VAL A 167 -11.60 -19.93 -11.24
N ALA A 168 -12.19 -20.89 -10.51
CA ALA A 168 -12.49 -22.21 -11.04
C ALA A 168 -13.39 -22.18 -12.28
N LYS A 169 -14.49 -21.41 -12.25
CA LYS A 169 -15.39 -21.25 -13.40
C LYS A 169 -14.66 -20.69 -14.60
N SER A 170 -13.84 -19.66 -14.42
CA SER A 170 -13.14 -19.02 -15.53
C SER A 170 -12.01 -19.88 -16.08
N LEU A 171 -11.28 -20.63 -15.24
CA LEU A 171 -10.30 -21.59 -15.74
C LEU A 171 -10.95 -22.73 -16.52
N TRP A 172 -12.09 -23.24 -16.09
CA TRP A 172 -12.85 -24.25 -16.83
C TRP A 172 -13.34 -23.74 -18.20
N ARG A 173 -13.64 -22.43 -18.31
CA ARG A 173 -14.06 -21.77 -19.55
C ARG A 173 -12.91 -21.28 -20.45
N ASP A 174 -11.66 -21.51 -20.05
CA ASP A 174 -10.49 -20.94 -20.72
C ASP A 174 -10.50 -19.38 -20.76
N GLU A 175 -11.06 -18.75 -19.74
CA GLU A 175 -11.15 -17.29 -19.57
C GLU A 175 -9.95 -16.76 -18.76
N LEU A 176 -8.72 -17.00 -19.24
CA LEU A 176 -7.48 -16.71 -18.50
C LEU A 176 -7.44 -15.29 -17.94
N TYR A 177 -7.80 -14.27 -18.73
CA TYR A 177 -7.69 -12.87 -18.32
C TYR A 177 -8.54 -12.58 -17.07
N PHE A 178 -9.78 -13.09 -17.02
CA PHE A 178 -10.65 -12.91 -15.86
C PHE A 178 -10.20 -13.80 -14.69
N ALA A 179 -9.72 -15.02 -14.95
CA ALA A 179 -9.14 -15.87 -13.92
C ALA A 179 -7.94 -15.19 -13.22
N LYS A 180 -7.04 -14.53 -13.97
CA LYS A 180 -5.93 -13.75 -13.41
C LYS A 180 -6.42 -12.53 -12.63
N TYR A 181 -7.42 -11.81 -13.12
CA TYR A 181 -8.05 -10.74 -12.34
C TYR A 181 -8.58 -11.25 -11.00
N MET A 182 -9.33 -12.36 -11.00
CA MET A 182 -9.87 -12.91 -9.76
C MET A 182 -8.79 -13.46 -8.83
N LEU A 183 -7.81 -14.22 -9.34
CA LEU A 183 -6.78 -14.84 -8.50
C LEU A 183 -5.73 -13.82 -8.02
N ASP A 184 -5.18 -13.02 -8.93
CA ASP A 184 -4.03 -12.15 -8.63
C ASP A 184 -4.42 -10.75 -8.18
N ASN A 185 -5.61 -10.26 -8.52
CA ASN A 185 -6.09 -8.98 -8.00
C ASN A 185 -6.98 -9.21 -6.77
N ILE A 186 -8.16 -9.82 -6.98
CA ILE A 186 -9.17 -9.92 -5.92
C ILE A 186 -8.72 -10.83 -4.78
N ILE A 187 -8.46 -12.12 -5.04
CA ILE A 187 -8.11 -13.07 -4.00
C ILE A 187 -6.82 -12.67 -3.28
N ARG A 188 -5.79 -12.30 -4.05
CA ARG A 188 -4.48 -11.97 -3.52
C ARG A 188 -4.48 -10.69 -2.67
N PHE A 189 -5.00 -9.58 -3.17
CA PHE A 189 -4.89 -8.29 -2.48
C PHE A 189 -6.05 -8.03 -1.51
N ASN A 190 -7.24 -8.60 -1.72
CA ASN A 190 -8.38 -8.36 -0.82
C ASN A 190 -8.41 -9.32 0.38
N TYR A 191 -7.90 -10.55 0.22
CA TYR A 191 -8.02 -11.60 1.25
C TYR A 191 -6.67 -12.15 1.70
N LEU A 192 -5.88 -12.72 0.78
CA LEU A 192 -4.61 -13.36 1.15
C LEU A 192 -3.64 -12.35 1.78
N GLN A 193 -3.54 -11.15 1.23
CA GLN A 193 -2.72 -10.07 1.81
C GLN A 193 -3.12 -9.79 3.26
N LYS A 194 -4.41 -9.62 3.55
CA LYS A 194 -4.89 -9.35 4.91
C LYS A 194 -4.54 -10.48 5.87
N VAL A 195 -4.71 -11.74 5.45
CA VAL A 195 -4.36 -12.90 6.26
C VAL A 195 -2.85 -12.99 6.51
N ILE A 196 -2.01 -12.68 5.52
CA ILE A 196 -0.56 -12.60 5.71
C ILE A 196 -0.19 -11.45 6.67
N GLU A 197 -0.85 -10.30 6.55
CA GLU A 197 -0.65 -9.18 7.48
C GLU A 197 -1.02 -9.60 8.92
N TRP A 198 -2.16 -10.24 9.12
CA TRP A 198 -2.58 -10.77 10.44
C TRP A 198 -1.61 -11.81 10.97
N TYR A 199 -1.13 -12.72 10.11
CA TYR A 199 -0.13 -13.70 10.48
C TYR A 199 1.16 -13.02 10.96
N ILE A 200 1.68 -12.04 10.21
CA ILE A 200 2.83 -11.23 10.62
C ILE A 200 2.54 -10.51 11.94
N GLY A 201 1.32 -9.99 12.12
CA GLY A 201 0.85 -9.37 13.36
C GLY A 201 0.96 -10.32 14.56
N VAL A 202 0.42 -11.53 14.44
CA VAL A 202 0.54 -12.60 15.45
C VAL A 202 2.00 -12.86 15.80
N GLN A 203 2.87 -13.03 14.80
CA GLN A 203 4.28 -13.36 15.02
C GLN A 203 5.12 -12.21 15.63
N ASN A 204 4.58 -10.99 15.67
CA ASN A 204 5.32 -9.79 16.08
C ASN A 204 4.54 -8.91 17.07
N ASP A 205 3.71 -9.53 17.93
CA ASP A 205 2.89 -8.85 18.95
C ASP A 205 2.04 -7.68 18.44
N TRP A 206 1.67 -7.67 17.17
CA TRP A 206 0.93 -6.56 16.54
C TRP A 206 1.66 -5.21 16.62
N LYS A 207 3.01 -5.21 16.59
CA LYS A 207 3.85 -4.01 16.69
C LYS A 207 4.56 -3.61 15.40
N VAL A 208 4.29 -4.31 14.30
CA VAL A 208 5.00 -4.13 13.03
C VAL A 208 4.07 -3.66 11.92
N ASN A 209 4.69 -3.05 10.91
CA ASN A 209 4.05 -2.64 9.67
C ASN A 209 4.72 -3.38 8.49
N PRO A 210 4.05 -4.35 7.85
CA PRO A 210 4.57 -5.05 6.66
C PRO A 210 4.51 -4.21 5.37
N ASN A 211 4.14 -2.94 5.49
CA ASN A 211 4.03 -1.93 4.45
C ASN A 211 2.92 -2.24 3.43
N LYS A 212 2.56 -1.22 2.65
CA LYS A 212 1.44 -1.26 1.70
C LYS A 212 1.61 -2.41 0.70
N CYS A 213 0.52 -3.13 0.46
CA CYS A 213 0.42 -4.20 -0.54
C CYS A 213 1.49 -5.30 -0.38
N GLY A 214 1.85 -5.62 0.87
CA GLY A 214 2.79 -6.70 1.18
C GLY A 214 4.24 -6.43 0.76
N ARG A 215 4.61 -5.16 0.52
CA ARG A 215 5.96 -4.76 0.06
C ARG A 215 7.08 -5.36 0.92
N TRP A 216 6.86 -5.57 2.22
CA TRP A 216 7.87 -6.14 3.13
C TRP A 216 7.57 -7.55 3.62
N PHE A 217 6.62 -8.29 3.03
CA PHE A 217 6.30 -9.66 3.46
C PHE A 217 7.52 -10.59 3.53
N LYS A 218 8.40 -10.57 2.51
CA LYS A 218 9.65 -11.38 2.51
C LYS A 218 10.59 -11.08 3.68
N ARG A 219 10.46 -9.91 4.31
CA ARG A 219 11.30 -9.50 5.46
C ARG A 219 10.77 -10.03 6.79
N TYR A 220 9.48 -10.31 6.87
CA TYR A 220 8.80 -10.75 8.08
C TYR A 220 8.46 -12.24 8.07
N LEU A 221 8.14 -12.79 6.91
CA LEU A 221 7.83 -14.21 6.78
C LEU A 221 9.09 -15.07 6.90
N ASN A 222 8.96 -16.21 7.57
CA ASN A 222 9.99 -17.24 7.52
C ASN A 222 10.16 -17.78 6.08
N LYS A 223 11.30 -18.46 5.86
CA LYS A 223 11.67 -18.94 4.54
C LYS A 223 10.61 -19.86 3.95
N GLU A 224 10.08 -20.76 4.75
CA GLU A 224 9.11 -21.78 4.34
C GLU A 224 7.78 -21.15 3.88
N THR A 225 7.24 -20.20 4.65
CA THR A 225 5.99 -19.50 4.29
C THR A 225 6.18 -18.59 3.10
N TRP A 226 7.35 -17.97 2.96
CA TRP A 226 7.68 -17.16 1.79
C TRP A 226 7.78 -18.01 0.52
N GLU A 227 8.46 -19.16 0.59
CA GLU A 227 8.56 -20.11 -0.52
C GLU A 227 7.17 -20.64 -0.92
N GLU A 228 6.30 -20.95 0.05
CA GLU A 228 4.92 -21.34 -0.23
C GLU A 228 4.16 -20.24 -0.97
N LEU A 229 4.27 -18.99 -0.52
CA LEU A 229 3.68 -17.83 -1.19
C LEU A 229 4.21 -17.66 -2.62
N GLU A 230 5.51 -17.83 -2.85
CA GLU A 230 6.11 -17.74 -4.19
C GLU A 230 5.50 -18.76 -5.17
N THR A 231 5.13 -19.95 -4.70
CA THR A 231 4.50 -20.98 -5.54
C THR A 231 3.07 -20.64 -6.02
N THR A 232 2.47 -19.58 -5.46
CA THR A 232 1.14 -19.09 -5.86
C THR A 232 1.20 -18.15 -7.07
N PHE A 233 2.38 -17.75 -7.54
CA PHE A 233 2.55 -16.90 -8.72
C PHE A 233 2.88 -17.77 -9.93
N VAL A 234 2.09 -17.63 -10.99
CA VAL A 234 2.26 -18.40 -12.24
C VAL A 234 1.98 -17.55 -13.47
N GLY A 235 2.49 -18.00 -14.61
CA GLY A 235 2.31 -17.38 -15.92
C GLY A 235 0.91 -17.63 -16.52
N ALA A 236 0.86 -17.79 -17.85
CA ALA A 236 -0.38 -17.90 -18.62
C ALA A 236 -0.94 -19.33 -18.73
N ASP A 237 -0.18 -20.35 -18.33
CA ASP A 237 -0.62 -21.75 -18.45
C ASP A 237 -1.84 -22.05 -17.57
N ILE A 238 -2.89 -22.63 -18.15
CA ILE A 238 -4.17 -22.86 -17.46
C ILE A 238 -4.03 -23.87 -16.33
N GLU A 239 -3.28 -24.96 -16.54
CA GLU A 239 -3.11 -26.00 -15.54
C GLU A 239 -2.26 -25.50 -14.36
N GLU A 240 -1.23 -24.70 -14.62
CA GLU A 240 -0.48 -24.01 -13.58
C GLU A 240 -1.35 -23.00 -12.81
N ASN A 241 -2.33 -22.35 -13.44
CA ASN A 241 -3.27 -21.48 -12.71
C ASN A 241 -4.26 -22.28 -11.83
N TRP A 242 -4.67 -23.49 -12.25
CA TRP A 242 -5.38 -24.41 -11.35
C TRP A 242 -4.51 -24.78 -10.15
N ASN A 243 -3.24 -25.13 -10.38
CA ASN A 243 -2.30 -25.48 -9.32
C ASN A 243 -2.06 -24.28 -8.38
N ALA A 244 -1.93 -23.06 -8.91
CA ALA A 244 -1.79 -21.83 -8.15
C ALA A 244 -3.04 -21.55 -7.28
N LEU A 245 -4.25 -21.80 -7.78
CA LEU A 245 -5.48 -21.68 -7.00
C LEU A 245 -5.45 -22.61 -5.77
N PHE A 246 -5.08 -23.88 -5.94
CA PHE A 246 -4.99 -24.82 -4.83
C PHE A 246 -3.86 -24.50 -3.85
N ARG A 247 -2.69 -24.06 -4.33
CA ARG A 247 -1.59 -23.59 -3.48
C ARG A 247 -1.99 -22.36 -2.67
N THR A 248 -2.69 -21.42 -3.29
CA THR A 248 -3.26 -20.23 -2.62
C THR A 248 -4.24 -20.63 -1.52
N ALA A 249 -5.16 -21.57 -1.82
CA ALA A 249 -6.11 -22.10 -0.84
C ALA A 249 -5.44 -22.83 0.33
N ASN A 250 -4.37 -23.57 0.08
CA ASN A 250 -3.60 -24.25 1.12
C ASN A 250 -2.89 -23.26 2.05
N LEU A 251 -2.16 -22.29 1.48
CA LEU A 251 -1.49 -21.25 2.25
C LEU A 251 -2.51 -20.46 3.08
N PHE A 252 -3.61 -20.01 2.45
CA PHE A 252 -4.66 -19.25 3.12
C PHE A 252 -5.25 -20.01 4.32
N ASN A 253 -5.60 -21.29 4.13
CA ASN A 253 -6.12 -22.14 5.20
C ASN A 253 -5.13 -22.28 6.36
N ARG A 254 -3.88 -22.63 6.04
CA ARG A 254 -2.85 -22.86 7.05
C ARG A 254 -2.66 -21.61 7.92
N LEU A 255 -2.47 -20.45 7.29
CA LEU A 255 -2.32 -19.18 8.01
C LEU A 255 -3.56 -18.84 8.84
N CYS A 256 -4.76 -19.01 8.28
CA CYS A 256 -6.00 -18.71 9.01
C CYS A 256 -6.16 -19.60 10.25
N ARG A 257 -5.80 -20.88 10.18
CA ARG A 257 -5.87 -21.79 11.34
C ARG A 257 -4.90 -21.36 12.43
N GLU A 258 -3.64 -21.09 12.07
CA GLU A 258 -2.63 -20.59 13.02
C GLU A 258 -3.08 -19.27 13.69
N ILE A 259 -3.64 -18.34 12.92
CA ILE A 259 -4.21 -17.09 13.45
C ILE A 259 -5.41 -17.37 14.36
N GLY A 260 -6.32 -18.25 13.95
CA GLY A 260 -7.52 -18.58 14.71
C GLY A 260 -7.19 -19.21 16.06
N GLU A 261 -6.23 -20.14 16.08
CA GLU A 261 -5.72 -20.77 17.30
C GLU A 261 -5.15 -19.73 18.28
N GLU A 262 -4.31 -18.81 17.81
CA GLU A 262 -3.70 -17.76 18.65
C GLU A 262 -4.75 -16.76 19.16
N LEU A 263 -5.73 -16.41 18.33
CA LEU A 263 -6.74 -15.41 18.68
C LEU A 263 -7.97 -15.98 19.39
N GLY A 264 -8.10 -17.30 19.46
CA GLY A 264 -9.28 -17.99 19.98
C GLY A 264 -10.49 -17.93 19.04
N TYR A 265 -10.28 -17.77 17.73
CA TYR A 265 -11.32 -17.71 16.71
C TYR A 265 -11.47 -19.06 15.99
N GLU A 266 -12.70 -19.48 15.74
CA GLU A 266 -12.99 -20.76 15.11
C GLU A 266 -12.85 -20.71 13.58
N TYR A 267 -12.12 -21.68 13.01
CA TYR A 267 -11.99 -21.82 11.56
C TYR A 267 -13.13 -22.66 10.95
N PRO A 268 -13.80 -22.22 9.87
CA PRO A 268 -14.95 -22.93 9.28
C PRO A 268 -14.55 -24.11 8.37
N VAL A 269 -14.07 -25.20 8.97
CA VAL A 269 -13.55 -26.40 8.26
C VAL A 269 -14.55 -27.00 7.27
N GLU A 270 -15.84 -27.04 7.61
CA GLU A 270 -16.87 -27.63 6.74
C GLU A 270 -17.07 -26.86 5.44
N VAL A 271 -16.98 -25.53 5.49
CA VAL A 271 -17.14 -24.66 4.32
C VAL A 271 -15.97 -24.87 3.36
N GLU A 272 -14.75 -24.90 3.89
CA GLU A 272 -13.55 -25.25 3.13
C GLU A 272 -13.71 -26.59 2.41
N ASN A 273 -14.11 -27.65 3.14
CA ASN A 273 -14.22 -29.00 2.56
C ASN A 273 -15.22 -29.05 1.40
N LYS A 274 -16.38 -28.39 1.55
CA LYS A 274 -17.40 -28.31 0.50
C LYS A 274 -16.89 -27.56 -0.73
N ILE A 275 -16.18 -26.44 -0.53
CA ILE A 275 -15.66 -25.63 -1.63
C ILE A 275 -14.48 -26.32 -2.32
N ARG A 276 -13.54 -26.92 -1.59
CA ARG A 276 -12.47 -27.74 -2.19
C ARG A 276 -13.02 -28.89 -3.04
N SER A 277 -14.07 -29.55 -2.58
CA SER A 277 -14.76 -30.59 -3.36
C SER A 277 -15.36 -30.02 -4.65
N TYR A 278 -15.97 -28.82 -4.57
CA TYR A 278 -16.45 -28.09 -5.75
C TYR A 278 -15.31 -27.75 -6.73
N LEU A 279 -14.19 -27.21 -6.24
CA LEU A 279 -13.04 -26.85 -7.09
C LEU A 279 -12.43 -28.07 -7.79
N LEU A 280 -12.24 -29.17 -7.07
CA LEU A 280 -11.74 -30.43 -7.64
C LEU A 280 -12.69 -31.00 -8.69
N LYS A 281 -14.00 -30.93 -8.44
CA LYS A 281 -14.99 -31.35 -9.43
C LYS A 281 -14.93 -30.48 -10.67
N ALA A 282 -14.88 -29.15 -10.51
CA ALA A 282 -14.79 -28.22 -11.63
C ALA A 282 -13.54 -28.44 -12.49
N LYS A 283 -12.37 -28.69 -11.87
CA LYS A 283 -11.12 -28.99 -12.60
C LYS A 283 -11.21 -30.26 -13.44
N ASN A 284 -11.90 -31.29 -12.96
CA ASN A 284 -12.01 -32.58 -13.63
C ASN A 284 -13.27 -32.70 -14.52
N LEU A 285 -14.09 -31.66 -14.59
CA LEU A 285 -15.32 -31.66 -15.36
C LEU A 285 -15.00 -31.53 -16.86
N ASP A 286 -15.61 -32.38 -17.70
CA ASP A 286 -15.48 -32.25 -19.16
C ASP A 286 -15.89 -30.85 -19.63
N ASN A 287 -15.12 -30.24 -20.54
CA ASN A 287 -15.37 -28.88 -21.00
C ASN A 287 -16.68 -28.70 -21.78
N ASN A 288 -17.35 -29.80 -22.16
CA ASN A 288 -18.67 -29.80 -22.80
C ASN A 288 -19.81 -30.13 -21.83
N ALA A 289 -19.53 -30.28 -20.53
CA ALA A 289 -20.55 -30.59 -19.55
C ALA A 289 -21.61 -29.49 -19.47
N THR A 290 -22.88 -29.88 -19.56
CA THR A 290 -24.04 -28.99 -19.43
C THR A 290 -24.67 -29.03 -18.04
N THR A 291 -24.19 -29.92 -17.17
CA THR A 291 -24.62 -30.06 -15.77
C THR A 291 -23.42 -30.25 -14.86
N PHE A 292 -23.54 -29.82 -13.60
CA PHE A 292 -22.51 -30.01 -12.56
C PHE A 292 -22.74 -31.31 -11.76
N GLN A 293 -23.42 -32.30 -12.34
CA GLN A 293 -23.71 -33.59 -11.69
C GLN A 293 -22.51 -34.50 -11.63
#